data_AF-A0A535ZEQ8-F1
#
_entry.id   AF-A0A535ZEQ8-F1
#
_cell.length_a   1.000
_cell.length_b   1.000
_cell.length_c   1.000
_cell.angle_alpha   90.00
_cell.angle_beta   90.00
_cell.angle_gamma   90.00
#
_symmetry.space_group_name_H-M   'P 1'
#
loop_
_entity.id
_entity.type
_entity.pdbx_description
1 polymer ?
#
loop_
_entity_poly.entity_id
_entity_poly.type
_entity_poly.pdbx_seq_one_letter_code
_entity_poly.pdbx_strand_id
1 'polypeptide(L)'
;MSATRSCSLRWRPRLLLRRRPGPRCGSRCAPIPCSFRGNNRPPPLREVTRSVLTTERRLGAGATLRTGVRAAYRGVAEIAGEPHAVRSDLAAGDAKPEGKAIACFVHITDLHVTDAQSPARFEFINREAEDPRFRELLTMQRPHELLNTHAIAAMVRAINTVAEGPLTRSAVQLAAMTGDAVDNAQRNELTNFLSLFDGGDVRPDSGAPGYDGVQRADWPGDIFWKPDGLPADDLFQRNLGFPQHPGLLDVATLPFQSEGLAVPWLRCWGNHEQVCQGVGVVTAALADAMTGSRKPIELPPGLDRNRAVDVFVANPERYMSGASLVVPADPERRPIKRSDLLPASYYVHDSGSVRFITLDTVCDAGGADGTIDAAQLQWLEERMGEARDRYVVILSHHGYDTLSNPRGERRADELLALLQRFPNVVLWLNGHIHANRITPRGGFWEVTTSSMVDWPCQARLIEIYRTGDGLLAIGCTMLDHDGAGLAGLHRELAGNIPLNGFDSWRGGMPADRNTILLVPNPR
;
A
#
# COMPACT_ATOMS: atom_id res chain seq x y z
N MET A 1 -35.22 25.68 -43.27
CA MET A 1 -34.92 24.97 -44.53
C MET A 1 -34.07 23.74 -44.18
N SER A 2 -34.62 22.55 -44.49
CA SER A 2 -34.03 21.19 -44.50
C SER A 2 -33.41 20.66 -43.18
N ALA A 3 -34.00 19.79 -42.33
CA ALA A 3 -34.65 18.46 -42.54
C ALA A 3 -33.73 17.48 -43.31
N THR A 4 -33.51 16.19 -43.02
CA THR A 4 -33.98 15.11 -42.11
C THR A 4 -32.96 13.95 -42.35
N ARG A 5 -32.71 12.97 -41.47
CA ARG A 5 -33.46 11.72 -41.37
C ARG A 5 -32.86 10.79 -40.31
N SER A 6 -33.76 10.19 -39.54
CA SER A 6 -33.58 9.00 -38.71
C SER A 6 -33.30 7.74 -39.52
N CYS A 7 -32.58 6.77 -38.95
CA CYS A 7 -32.85 5.37 -39.24
C CYS A 7 -32.71 4.53 -37.95
N SER A 8 -33.80 3.86 -37.61
CA SER A 8 -33.96 2.92 -36.52
C SER A 8 -33.77 1.51 -37.06
N LEU A 9 -33.13 0.62 -36.30
CA LEU A 9 -33.24 -0.83 -36.55
C LEU A 9 -33.27 -1.58 -35.22
N ARG A 10 -34.46 -2.15 -34.98
CA ARG A 10 -34.83 -3.04 -33.88
C ARG A 10 -34.16 -4.39 -34.10
N TRP A 11 -33.67 -5.01 -33.02
CA TRP A 11 -33.52 -6.46 -32.94
C TRP A 11 -34.27 -7.00 -31.73
N ARG A 12 -35.19 -7.94 -31.98
CA ARG A 12 -35.94 -8.71 -30.99
C ARG A 12 -35.30 -10.08 -30.79
N PRO A 13 -35.42 -10.70 -29.60
CA PRO A 13 -34.80 -11.97 -29.26
C PRO A 13 -35.64 -13.16 -29.75
N ARG A 14 -34.99 -14.29 -30.09
CA ARG A 14 -35.65 -15.58 -30.26
C ARG A 14 -35.14 -16.58 -29.22
N LEU A 15 -36.03 -16.95 -28.31
CA LEU A 15 -36.00 -18.19 -27.55
C LEU A 15 -36.07 -19.39 -28.52
N LEU A 16 -35.29 -20.43 -28.24
CA LEU A 16 -35.60 -21.80 -28.67
C LEU A 16 -35.24 -22.80 -27.54
N LEU A 17 -36.28 -23.17 -26.79
CA LEU A 17 -36.34 -24.37 -25.98
C LEU A 17 -36.41 -25.60 -26.90
N ARG A 18 -35.52 -26.59 -26.71
CA ARG A 18 -35.77 -27.98 -27.09
C ARG A 18 -35.26 -28.94 -26.02
N ARG A 19 -36.21 -29.46 -25.25
CA ARG A 19 -36.11 -30.73 -24.49
C ARG A 19 -36.32 -31.90 -25.43
N ARG A 20 -35.60 -33.02 -25.23
CA ARG A 20 -36.05 -34.42 -25.42
C ARG A 20 -34.95 -35.44 -25.01
N PRO A 21 -35.26 -36.73 -24.77
CA PRO A 21 -35.32 -37.32 -23.43
C PRO A 21 -34.29 -38.43 -23.17
N GLY A 22 -34.08 -38.77 -21.89
CA GLY A 22 -33.25 -39.90 -21.46
C GLY A 22 -33.94 -41.27 -21.62
N PRO A 23 -33.17 -42.37 -21.64
CA PRO A 23 -33.71 -43.71 -21.55
C PRO A 23 -33.74 -44.22 -20.10
N ARG A 24 -34.83 -44.90 -19.77
CA ARG A 24 -35.04 -45.70 -18.56
C ARG A 24 -34.27 -47.02 -18.65
N CYS A 25 -33.67 -47.45 -17.56
CA CYS A 25 -33.38 -48.85 -17.23
C CYS A 25 -33.48 -48.93 -15.69
N GLY A 26 -34.26 -49.78 -15.05
CA GLY A 26 -34.39 -51.22 -15.31
C GLY A 26 -33.82 -51.92 -14.08
N SER A 27 -34.64 -52.04 -13.04
CA SER A 27 -34.33 -52.70 -11.76
C SER A 27 -34.20 -54.22 -11.91
N ARG A 28 -33.14 -54.83 -11.34
CA ARG A 28 -33.19 -55.92 -10.33
C ARG A 28 -31.82 -56.60 -10.11
N CYS A 29 -31.44 -56.60 -8.83
CA CYS A 29 -30.65 -57.50 -8.00
C CYS A 29 -29.79 -58.64 -8.59
N ALA A 30 -28.52 -58.69 -8.16
CA ALA A 30 -27.89 -59.88 -7.55
C ALA A 30 -26.65 -59.47 -6.69
N PRO A 31 -26.32 -60.17 -5.58
CA PRO A 31 -25.34 -59.71 -4.59
C PRO A 31 -24.03 -60.51 -4.60
N ILE A 32 -22.86 -59.85 -4.59
CA ILE A 32 -21.57 -60.47 -4.19
C ILE A 32 -20.60 -59.39 -3.61
N PRO A 33 -19.50 -59.74 -2.92
CA PRO A 33 -19.28 -59.48 -1.50
C PRO A 33 -18.25 -58.37 -1.23
N CYS A 34 -18.16 -57.96 0.04
CA CYS A 34 -17.17 -57.01 0.54
C CYS A 34 -15.73 -57.46 0.24
N SER A 35 -14.94 -56.60 -0.43
CA SER A 35 -13.50 -56.47 -0.16
C SER A 35 -12.93 -55.15 -0.69
N PHE A 36 -12.03 -54.55 0.10
CA PHE A 36 -11.12 -53.43 -0.19
C PHE A 36 -11.71 -52.03 -0.45
N ARG A 37 -11.77 -51.21 0.62
CA ARG A 37 -11.80 -49.75 0.53
C ARG A 37 -10.42 -49.24 0.06
N GLY A 38 -10.22 -49.20 -1.25
CA GLY A 38 -9.21 -48.34 -1.86
C GLY A 38 -9.69 -46.89 -1.79
N ASN A 39 -8.96 -46.07 -1.04
CA ASN A 39 -9.25 -44.65 -0.85
C ASN A 39 -8.86 -43.87 -2.12
N ASN A 40 -9.59 -44.06 -3.23
CA ASN A 40 -9.47 -43.23 -4.43
C ASN A 40 -10.21 -41.90 -4.16
N ARG A 41 -9.61 -41.04 -3.33
CA ARG A 41 -9.89 -39.62 -3.45
C ARG A 41 -9.26 -39.16 -4.76
N PRO A 42 -10.00 -38.53 -5.68
CA PRO A 42 -9.36 -37.81 -6.77
C PRO A 42 -8.34 -36.85 -6.14
N PRO A 43 -7.17 -36.65 -6.76
CA PRO A 43 -6.25 -35.62 -6.28
C PRO A 43 -7.05 -34.32 -6.17
N PRO A 44 -6.84 -33.51 -5.11
CA PRO A 44 -7.48 -32.21 -5.05
C PRO A 44 -7.19 -31.53 -6.38
N LEU A 45 -8.25 -31.09 -7.07
CA LEU A 45 -8.10 -30.16 -8.17
C LEU A 45 -7.19 -29.06 -7.63
N ARG A 46 -5.97 -28.93 -8.19
CA ARG A 46 -5.16 -27.74 -7.94
C ARG A 46 -6.10 -26.59 -8.26
N GLU A 47 -6.56 -25.87 -7.25
CA GLU A 47 -7.11 -24.54 -7.47
C GLU A 47 -6.03 -23.85 -8.29
N VAL A 48 -6.40 -23.44 -9.51
CA VAL A 48 -5.52 -22.63 -10.32
C VAL A 48 -5.32 -21.36 -9.50
N THR A 49 -4.18 -21.28 -8.80
CA THR A 49 -3.78 -20.11 -8.04
C THR A 49 -3.85 -18.93 -9.00
N ARG A 50 -4.77 -18.00 -8.72
CA ARG A 50 -4.97 -16.82 -9.54
C ARG A 50 -3.65 -16.06 -9.61
N SER A 51 -3.19 -15.70 -10.81
CA SER A 51 -1.96 -14.93 -10.92
C SER A 51 -2.14 -13.57 -10.25
N VAL A 52 -1.13 -13.20 -9.47
CA VAL A 52 -1.03 -11.93 -8.72
C VAL A 52 -0.21 -10.90 -9.49
N LEU A 53 0.41 -11.29 -10.61
CA LEU A 53 1.22 -10.41 -11.44
C LEU A 53 0.35 -9.72 -12.50
N THR A 54 0.52 -8.41 -12.58
CA THR A 54 -0.21 -7.55 -13.52
C THR A 54 0.08 -7.81 -14.99
N THR A 55 1.12 -8.58 -15.31
CA THR A 55 1.39 -9.06 -16.69
C THR A 55 0.29 -9.97 -17.23
N GLU A 56 -0.38 -10.72 -16.35
CA GLU A 56 -1.43 -11.65 -16.74
C GLU A 56 -2.82 -11.04 -16.57
N ARG A 57 -3.05 -10.39 -15.42
CA ARG A 57 -4.32 -9.76 -15.05
C ARG A 57 -4.08 -8.62 -14.07
N ARG A 58 -4.91 -7.59 -14.11
CA ARG A 58 -4.85 -6.51 -13.09
C ARG A 58 -6.22 -6.22 -12.51
N LEU A 59 -6.24 -5.68 -11.29
CA LEU A 59 -7.47 -5.19 -10.66
C LEU A 59 -7.69 -3.71 -11.01
N GLY A 60 -8.89 -3.37 -11.47
CA GLY A 60 -9.26 -2.01 -11.87
C GLY A 60 -10.74 -1.70 -11.64
N ALA A 61 -11.17 -0.54 -12.12
CA ALA A 61 -12.56 -0.11 -12.01
C ALA A 61 -13.51 -1.04 -12.78
N GLY A 62 -14.51 -1.57 -12.07
CA GLY A 62 -15.56 -2.41 -12.61
C GLY A 62 -16.86 -1.66 -12.90
N ALA A 63 -17.96 -2.41 -12.94
CA ALA A 63 -19.28 -1.84 -13.16
C ALA A 63 -19.70 -0.92 -12.00
N THR A 64 -20.49 0.09 -12.31
CA THR A 64 -21.20 0.90 -11.30
C THR A 64 -22.18 0.00 -10.54
N LEU A 65 -22.00 -0.09 -9.23
CA LEU A 65 -22.87 -0.87 -8.33
C LEU A 65 -23.94 0.01 -7.68
N ARG A 66 -23.60 1.26 -7.38
CA ARG A 66 -24.48 2.25 -6.73
C ARG A 66 -24.17 3.65 -7.26
N THR A 67 -25.10 4.58 -7.08
CA THR A 67 -24.94 5.97 -7.50
C THR A 67 -25.28 6.89 -6.35
N GLY A 68 -24.32 7.71 -5.93
CA GLY A 68 -24.55 8.83 -5.05
C GLY A 68 -24.83 10.12 -5.83
N VAL A 69 -25.13 11.20 -5.11
CA VAL A 69 -25.44 12.52 -5.70
C VAL A 69 -24.27 13.10 -6.49
N ARG A 70 -23.03 12.84 -6.07
CA ARG A 70 -21.80 13.41 -6.66
C ARG A 70 -21.02 12.43 -7.53
N ALA A 71 -21.03 11.15 -7.19
CA ALA A 71 -20.26 10.13 -7.90
C ALA A 71 -20.93 8.75 -7.85
N ALA A 72 -20.55 7.90 -8.81
CA ALA A 72 -20.88 6.48 -8.81
C ALA A 72 -19.91 5.68 -7.94
N TYR A 73 -20.43 4.70 -7.21
CA TYR A 73 -19.64 3.67 -6.56
C TYR A 73 -19.47 2.49 -7.52
N ARG A 74 -18.23 2.16 -7.87
CA ARG A 74 -17.86 1.07 -8.79
C ARG A 74 -17.29 -0.11 -8.04
N GLY A 75 -17.61 -1.31 -8.49
CA GLY A 75 -16.94 -2.51 -8.00
C GLY A 75 -15.50 -2.60 -8.49
N VAL A 76 -14.72 -3.54 -7.97
CA VAL A 76 -13.44 -3.95 -8.58
C VAL A 76 -13.70 -5.01 -9.64
N ALA A 77 -13.09 -4.86 -10.81
CA ALA A 77 -13.09 -5.87 -11.86
C ALA A 77 -11.67 -6.33 -12.16
N GLU A 78 -11.57 -7.60 -12.55
CA GLU A 78 -10.41 -8.09 -13.27
C GLU A 78 -10.45 -7.55 -14.69
N ILE A 79 -9.36 -6.92 -15.10
CA ILE A 79 -9.17 -6.40 -16.45
C ILE A 79 -7.88 -6.97 -17.03
N ALA A 80 -7.72 -6.82 -18.35
CA ALA A 80 -6.56 -7.36 -19.06
C ALA A 80 -5.24 -6.91 -18.42
N GLY A 81 -4.31 -7.86 -18.30
CA GLY A 81 -2.95 -7.59 -17.86
C GLY A 81 -2.24 -6.58 -18.76
N GLU A 82 -1.12 -6.06 -18.26
CA GLU A 82 -0.31 -5.05 -18.92
C GLU A 82 1.10 -5.59 -19.22
N PRO A 83 1.57 -5.57 -20.48
CA PRO A 83 2.90 -6.04 -20.84
C PRO A 83 3.98 -5.08 -20.31
N HIS A 84 5.21 -5.55 -20.24
CA HIS A 84 6.35 -4.68 -19.94
C HIS A 84 6.61 -3.69 -21.07
N ALA A 85 6.63 -2.39 -20.75
CA ALA A 85 7.14 -1.35 -21.64
C ALA A 85 8.65 -1.17 -21.44
N VAL A 86 9.43 -1.23 -22.53
CA VAL A 86 10.87 -0.97 -22.46
C VAL A 86 11.11 0.53 -22.40
N ARG A 87 11.89 0.98 -21.42
CA ARG A 87 12.34 2.37 -21.29
C ARG A 87 13.82 2.48 -21.60
N SER A 88 14.14 3.30 -22.60
CA SER A 88 15.50 3.49 -23.13
C SER A 88 16.09 4.87 -22.82
N ASP A 89 15.53 5.58 -21.83
CA ASP A 89 15.92 6.95 -21.49
C ASP A 89 17.40 7.07 -21.06
N LEU A 90 17.97 6.03 -20.42
CA LEU A 90 19.38 6.00 -19.97
C LEU A 90 20.30 5.17 -20.89
N ALA A 91 19.76 4.17 -21.60
CA ALA A 91 20.48 3.33 -22.54
C ALA A 91 19.52 2.74 -23.58
N ALA A 92 20.01 2.49 -24.80
CA ALA A 92 19.24 1.88 -25.87
C ALA A 92 19.87 0.54 -26.29
N GLY A 93 19.05 -0.52 -26.33
CA GLY A 93 19.49 -1.89 -26.66
C GLY A 93 18.35 -2.91 -26.53
N ASP A 94 18.71 -4.18 -26.55
CA ASP A 94 17.78 -5.29 -26.29
C ASP A 94 17.37 -5.32 -24.81
N ALA A 95 16.13 -5.70 -24.54
CA ALA A 95 15.57 -5.87 -23.19
C ALA A 95 15.54 -7.34 -22.76
N LYS A 96 15.89 -8.26 -23.66
CA LYS A 96 15.83 -9.70 -23.43
C LYS A 96 16.85 -10.14 -22.37
N PRO A 97 16.41 -10.88 -21.33
CA PRO A 97 17.32 -11.42 -20.33
C PRO A 97 18.35 -12.39 -20.90
N GLU A 98 19.60 -12.24 -20.47
CA GLU A 98 20.67 -13.21 -20.60
C GLU A 98 20.79 -14.00 -19.28
N GLY A 99 20.18 -15.19 -19.23
CA GLY A 99 20.27 -16.08 -18.08
C GLY A 99 19.37 -15.69 -16.89
N LYS A 100 19.85 -15.98 -15.67
CA LYS A 100 19.14 -15.70 -14.41
C LYS A 100 19.32 -14.25 -13.99
N ALA A 101 18.41 -13.76 -13.16
CA ALA A 101 18.55 -12.46 -12.52
C ALA A 101 19.79 -12.42 -11.63
N ILE A 102 20.45 -11.27 -11.64
CA ILE A 102 21.44 -10.86 -10.64
C ILE A 102 20.76 -10.75 -9.27
N ALA A 103 19.55 -10.18 -9.22
CA ALA A 103 18.71 -10.13 -8.04
C ALA A 103 17.22 -10.12 -8.43
N CYS A 104 16.39 -10.80 -7.65
CA CYS A 104 14.93 -10.81 -7.80
C CYS A 104 14.31 -10.61 -6.43
N PHE A 105 13.58 -9.52 -6.23
CA PHE A 105 13.07 -9.13 -4.90
C PHE A 105 11.78 -8.30 -5.02
N VAL A 106 11.01 -8.22 -3.94
CA VAL A 106 9.78 -7.40 -3.88
C VAL A 106 10.06 -6.08 -3.21
N HIS A 107 9.46 -5.00 -3.70
CA HIS A 107 9.42 -3.69 -3.07
C HIS A 107 7.98 -3.38 -2.65
N ILE A 108 7.81 -3.02 -1.38
CA ILE A 108 6.54 -2.65 -0.76
C ILE A 108 6.78 -1.43 0.14
N THR A 109 5.76 -0.60 0.33
CA THR A 109 5.90 0.68 1.05
C THR A 109 4.54 1.18 1.52
N ASP A 110 4.54 2.11 2.49
CA ASP A 110 3.36 2.86 2.90
C ASP A 110 2.17 1.92 3.17
N LEU A 111 2.39 1.04 4.16
CA LEU A 111 1.37 0.09 4.63
C LEU A 111 0.33 0.79 5.48
N HIS A 112 0.74 1.69 6.39
CA HIS A 112 -0.13 2.34 7.38
C HIS A 112 -0.93 1.34 8.21
N VAL A 113 -0.28 0.35 8.84
CA VAL A 113 -0.95 -0.48 9.85
C VAL A 113 -1.49 0.46 10.94
N THR A 114 -2.81 0.52 11.03
CA THR A 114 -3.52 1.62 11.70
C THR A 114 -4.32 1.11 12.88
N ASP A 115 -4.20 1.77 14.03
CA ASP A 115 -5.20 1.70 15.10
C ASP A 115 -6.34 2.70 14.81
N ALA A 116 -7.38 2.21 14.13
CA ALA A 116 -8.52 3.04 13.72
C ALA A 116 -9.36 3.58 14.90
N GLN A 117 -9.05 3.20 16.13
CA GLN A 117 -9.78 3.53 17.35
C GLN A 117 -8.96 4.46 18.27
N SER A 118 -7.69 4.69 17.93
CA SER A 118 -6.78 5.51 18.71
C SER A 118 -7.33 6.94 18.93
N PRO A 119 -7.19 7.51 20.15
CA PRO A 119 -7.56 8.90 20.42
C PRO A 119 -6.78 9.91 19.57
N ALA A 120 -5.56 9.57 19.16
CA ALA A 120 -4.66 10.47 18.42
C ALA A 120 -4.77 10.32 16.91
N ARG A 121 -5.95 9.99 16.39
CA ARG A 121 -6.23 9.85 14.94
C ARG A 121 -6.70 11.15 14.28
N PHE A 122 -7.16 12.12 15.08
CA PHE A 122 -7.54 13.47 14.63
C PHE A 122 -8.51 13.50 13.44
N GLU A 123 -9.38 12.50 13.30
CA GLU A 123 -10.18 12.29 12.08
C GLU A 123 -11.14 13.45 11.79
N PHE A 124 -11.52 14.20 12.82
CA PHE A 124 -12.38 15.38 12.71
C PHE A 124 -11.78 16.48 11.81
N ILE A 125 -10.46 16.48 11.58
CA ILE A 125 -9.78 17.41 10.66
C ILE A 125 -10.28 17.21 9.21
N ASN A 126 -10.78 16.01 8.85
CA ASN A 126 -11.39 15.77 7.54
C ASN A 126 -12.58 16.69 7.23
N ARG A 127 -13.21 17.33 8.23
CA ARG A 127 -14.23 18.38 8.00
C ARG A 127 -13.69 19.60 7.27
N GLU A 128 -12.39 19.87 7.37
CA GLU A 128 -11.73 21.03 6.77
C GLU A 128 -11.19 20.73 5.37
N ALA A 129 -11.67 19.68 4.69
CA ALA A 129 -11.21 19.28 3.36
C ALA A 129 -11.35 20.35 2.26
N GLU A 130 -12.26 21.31 2.44
CA GLU A 130 -12.44 22.44 1.52
C GLU A 130 -11.55 23.64 1.86
N ASP A 131 -10.88 23.64 3.03
CA ASP A 131 -9.99 24.71 3.47
C ASP A 131 -8.53 24.39 3.09
N PRO A 132 -7.93 25.11 2.11
CA PRO A 132 -6.60 24.80 1.61
C PRO A 132 -5.49 24.89 2.68
N ARG A 133 -5.75 25.57 3.80
CA ARG A 133 -4.81 25.69 4.93
C ARG A 133 -4.60 24.37 5.66
N PHE A 134 -5.53 23.42 5.53
CA PHE A 134 -5.46 22.10 6.17
C PHE A 134 -4.94 21.00 5.23
N ARG A 135 -4.61 21.33 3.98
CA ARG A 135 -4.25 20.35 2.94
C ARG A 135 -3.11 19.41 3.35
N GLU A 136 -2.11 19.90 4.09
CA GLU A 136 -0.97 19.08 4.56
C GLU A 136 -1.33 18.15 5.73
N LEU A 137 -2.46 18.39 6.39
CA LEU A 137 -2.98 17.54 7.46
C LEU A 137 -4.00 16.52 6.93
N LEU A 138 -4.23 16.45 5.62
CA LEU A 138 -5.24 15.59 5.03
C LEU A 138 -4.61 14.52 4.16
N THR A 139 -5.10 13.27 4.18
CA THR A 139 -6.31 12.80 4.88
C THR A 139 -5.99 12.12 6.21
N MET A 140 -6.77 12.39 7.27
CA MET A 140 -6.59 11.77 8.60
C MET A 140 -7.32 10.42 8.75
N GLN A 141 -8.31 10.18 7.91
CA GLN A 141 -9.06 8.92 7.91
C GLN A 141 -9.56 8.58 6.52
N ARG A 142 -9.54 7.29 6.20
CA ARG A 142 -10.10 6.71 4.97
C ARG A 142 -11.11 5.62 5.33
N PRO A 143 -12.25 5.51 4.61
CA PRO A 143 -13.29 4.49 4.83
C PRO A 143 -12.80 3.04 4.97
N HIS A 144 -11.67 2.70 4.35
CA HIS A 144 -11.13 1.35 4.27
C HIS A 144 -10.02 1.03 5.28
N GLU A 145 -9.55 2.00 6.09
CA GLU A 145 -8.37 1.80 6.97
C GLU A 145 -8.54 0.67 7.99
N LEU A 146 -9.74 0.44 8.52
CA LEU A 146 -9.98 -0.70 9.42
C LEU A 146 -9.70 -2.05 8.74
N LEU A 147 -9.83 -2.13 7.41
CA LEU A 147 -9.62 -3.35 6.63
C LEU A 147 -8.15 -3.53 6.22
N ASN A 148 -7.27 -2.58 6.56
CA ASN A 148 -5.92 -2.51 6.02
C ASN A 148 -5.05 -3.70 6.43
N THR A 149 -5.16 -4.16 7.69
CA THR A 149 -4.44 -5.37 8.15
C THR A 149 -4.80 -6.61 7.32
N HIS A 150 -6.07 -6.75 6.90
CA HIS A 150 -6.51 -7.84 6.04
C HIS A 150 -5.96 -7.71 4.61
N ALA A 151 -5.90 -6.49 4.07
CA ALA A 151 -5.30 -6.20 2.77
C ALA A 151 -3.79 -6.50 2.74
N ILE A 152 -3.07 -6.12 3.80
CA ILE A 152 -1.65 -6.40 3.97
C ILE A 152 -1.41 -7.92 4.09
N ALA A 153 -2.21 -8.63 4.89
CA ALA A 153 -2.10 -10.08 5.00
C ALA A 153 -2.34 -10.78 3.65
N ALA A 154 -3.29 -10.30 2.85
CA ALA A 154 -3.51 -10.80 1.49
C ALA A 154 -2.34 -10.49 0.55
N MET A 155 -1.70 -9.33 0.70
CA MET A 155 -0.49 -8.99 -0.05
C MET A 155 0.70 -9.88 0.33
N VAL A 156 0.89 -10.18 1.63
CA VAL A 156 1.90 -11.12 2.12
C VAL A 156 1.71 -12.51 1.51
N ARG A 157 0.47 -13.04 1.52
CA ARG A 157 0.15 -14.31 0.84
C ARG A 157 0.41 -14.22 -0.66
N ALA A 158 0.05 -13.12 -1.31
CA ALA A 158 0.29 -12.93 -2.74
C ALA A 158 1.79 -12.98 -3.06
N ILE A 159 2.62 -12.27 -2.29
CA ILE A 159 4.09 -12.33 -2.41
C ILE A 159 4.60 -13.76 -2.27
N ASN A 160 4.12 -14.50 -1.27
CA ASN A 160 4.53 -15.90 -1.03
C ASN A 160 4.15 -16.85 -2.17
N THR A 161 3.16 -16.51 -3.00
CA THR A 161 2.78 -17.33 -4.17
C THR A 161 3.61 -17.04 -5.43
N VAL A 162 4.40 -15.96 -5.46
CA VAL A 162 5.31 -15.63 -6.57
C VAL A 162 6.53 -16.53 -6.51
N ALA A 163 6.45 -17.68 -7.19
CA ALA A 163 7.56 -18.65 -7.25
C ALA A 163 8.78 -18.13 -8.03
N GLU A 164 8.55 -17.37 -9.11
CA GLU A 164 9.60 -16.85 -9.98
C GLU A 164 9.17 -15.56 -10.69
N GLY A 165 10.14 -14.71 -11.00
CA GLY A 165 9.89 -13.50 -11.78
C GLY A 165 9.58 -13.78 -13.25
N PRO A 166 8.68 -12.99 -13.88
CA PRO A 166 8.19 -13.25 -15.23
C PRO A 166 9.26 -13.08 -16.32
N LEU A 167 10.29 -12.27 -16.08
CA LEU A 167 11.32 -12.00 -17.09
C LEU A 167 12.43 -13.04 -17.05
N THR A 168 12.99 -13.31 -15.87
CA THR A 168 14.22 -14.10 -15.71
C THR A 168 13.99 -15.50 -15.16
N ARG A 169 12.75 -15.82 -14.74
CA ARG A 169 12.41 -17.08 -14.07
C ARG A 169 13.24 -17.31 -12.79
N SER A 170 13.62 -16.23 -12.11
CA SER A 170 14.41 -16.29 -10.87
C SER A 170 13.50 -16.19 -9.67
N ALA A 171 13.75 -17.01 -8.65
CA ALA A 171 13.00 -16.97 -7.40
C ALA A 171 13.19 -15.64 -6.67
N VAL A 172 12.16 -15.19 -5.97
CA VAL A 172 12.22 -14.03 -5.07
C VAL A 172 13.15 -14.35 -3.90
N GLN A 173 14.11 -13.48 -3.62
CA GLN A 173 15.16 -13.70 -2.62
C GLN A 173 14.92 -12.93 -1.32
N LEU A 174 14.29 -11.76 -1.41
CA LEU A 174 13.96 -10.89 -0.28
C LEU A 174 12.80 -9.94 -0.62
N ALA A 175 12.29 -9.26 0.39
CA ALA A 175 11.45 -8.07 0.24
C ALA A 175 12.14 -6.81 0.80
N ALA A 176 11.83 -5.64 0.28
CA ALA A 176 12.29 -4.35 0.79
C ALA A 176 11.07 -3.50 1.14
N MET A 177 10.97 -3.11 2.42
CA MET A 177 9.92 -2.24 2.94
C MET A 177 10.49 -0.83 3.16
N THR A 178 10.03 0.17 2.39
CA THR A 178 10.60 1.53 2.39
C THR A 178 9.92 2.52 3.35
N GLY A 179 9.44 2.05 4.49
CA GLY A 179 8.90 2.90 5.58
C GLY A 179 7.39 3.16 5.47
N ASP A 180 6.84 3.81 6.50
CA ASP A 180 5.40 3.99 6.72
C ASP A 180 4.68 2.64 6.85
N ALA A 181 5.27 1.74 7.63
CA ALA A 181 4.70 0.48 8.02
C ALA A 181 3.54 0.64 9.01
N VAL A 182 3.66 1.54 9.98
CA VAL A 182 2.59 1.93 10.92
C VAL A 182 1.97 3.27 10.52
N ASP A 183 1.01 3.80 11.28
CA ASP A 183 0.34 5.06 10.92
C ASP A 183 0.54 6.19 11.94
N ASN A 184 0.64 5.88 13.22
CA ASN A 184 0.55 6.88 14.27
C ASN A 184 1.66 6.75 15.32
N ALA A 185 2.77 6.11 14.93
CA ALA A 185 3.94 5.81 15.75
C ALA A 185 3.61 5.01 17.02
N GLN A 186 2.60 4.13 16.98
CA GLN A 186 2.10 3.41 18.16
C GLN A 186 2.61 1.95 18.22
N ARG A 187 2.81 1.44 19.44
CA ARG A 187 3.34 0.08 19.64
C ARG A 187 2.37 -1.03 19.21
N ASN A 188 1.08 -0.86 19.43
CA ASN A 188 0.05 -1.80 18.97
C ASN A 188 0.07 -1.94 17.44
N GLU A 189 0.22 -0.84 16.71
CA GLU A 189 0.40 -0.84 15.26
C GLU A 189 1.68 -1.57 14.85
N LEU A 190 2.81 -1.27 15.49
CA LEU A 190 4.08 -1.95 15.23
C LEU A 190 3.99 -3.46 15.49
N THR A 191 3.29 -3.86 16.55
CA THR A 191 3.07 -5.27 16.89
C THR A 191 2.27 -5.98 15.80
N ASN A 192 1.22 -5.35 15.28
CA ASN A 192 0.44 -5.88 14.16
C ASN A 192 1.27 -5.94 12.87
N PHE A 193 2.06 -4.92 12.56
CA PHE A 193 2.95 -4.91 11.41
C PHE A 193 3.96 -6.08 11.46
N LEU A 194 4.65 -6.25 12.59
CA LEU A 194 5.60 -7.36 12.76
C LEU A 194 4.88 -8.72 12.67
N SER A 195 3.70 -8.86 13.26
CA SER A 195 2.91 -10.11 13.13
C SER A 195 2.50 -10.38 11.68
N LEU A 196 2.19 -9.34 10.90
CA LEU A 196 1.87 -9.48 9.48
C LEU A 196 3.08 -9.96 8.66
N PHE A 197 4.27 -9.40 8.91
CA PHE A 197 5.48 -9.65 8.12
C PHE A 197 6.31 -10.85 8.59
N ASP A 198 6.42 -11.08 9.90
CA ASP A 198 7.16 -12.20 10.49
C ASP A 198 6.27 -13.42 10.77
N GLY A 199 4.94 -13.24 10.67
CA GLY A 199 3.93 -14.25 10.98
C GLY A 199 3.49 -14.21 12.44
N GLY A 200 2.24 -14.61 12.70
CA GLY A 200 1.66 -14.66 14.05
C GLY A 200 0.28 -14.01 14.17
N ASP A 201 -0.08 -13.72 15.42
CA ASP A 201 -1.37 -13.15 15.81
C ASP A 201 -1.50 -11.68 15.44
N VAL A 202 -2.36 -11.35 14.49
CA VAL A 202 -2.76 -9.98 14.17
C VAL A 202 -4.03 -9.65 14.96
N ARG A 203 -4.04 -8.50 15.63
CA ARG A 203 -5.14 -8.00 16.47
C ARG A 203 -5.57 -6.61 16.01
N PRO A 204 -6.49 -6.50 15.04
CA PRO A 204 -6.94 -5.20 14.53
C PRO A 204 -7.70 -4.36 15.57
N ASP A 205 -8.28 -5.00 16.58
CA ASP A 205 -8.97 -4.34 17.69
C ASP A 205 -7.98 -3.71 18.70
N SER A 206 -8.37 -2.62 19.36
CA SER A 206 -7.56 -1.94 20.39
C SER A 206 -8.44 -1.40 21.52
N GLY A 207 -7.87 -1.26 22.73
CA GLY A 207 -8.66 -0.88 23.91
C GLY A 207 -9.54 -2.01 24.44
N ALA A 208 -10.85 -1.77 24.57
CA ALA A 208 -11.81 -2.78 25.02
C ALA A 208 -12.39 -3.52 23.80
N PRO A 209 -12.86 -4.78 23.96
CA PRO A 209 -13.41 -5.53 22.84
C PRO A 209 -14.57 -4.81 22.14
N GLY A 210 -14.45 -4.67 20.81
CA GLY A 210 -15.44 -4.03 19.95
C GLY A 210 -14.93 -2.71 19.37
N TYR A 211 -15.53 -2.28 18.26
CA TYR A 211 -15.06 -1.11 17.53
C TYR A 211 -15.53 0.22 18.14
N ASP A 212 -14.58 1.04 18.58
CA ASP A 212 -14.72 2.36 19.19
C ASP A 212 -14.14 3.51 18.33
N GLY A 213 -14.29 3.39 17.00
CA GLY A 213 -13.86 4.42 16.04
C GLY A 213 -14.99 5.20 15.36
N VAL A 214 -14.62 6.09 14.45
CA VAL A 214 -15.52 7.06 13.80
C VAL A 214 -16.58 6.46 12.87
N GLN A 215 -16.44 5.18 12.52
CA GLN A 215 -17.36 4.46 11.62
C GLN A 215 -18.55 3.84 12.35
N ARG A 216 -18.62 3.93 13.69
CA ARG A 216 -19.77 3.47 14.47
C ARG A 216 -21.07 4.15 13.99
N ALA A 217 -22.16 3.40 13.97
CA ALA A 217 -23.47 3.90 13.57
C ALA A 217 -23.91 5.14 14.38
N ASP A 218 -23.66 5.11 15.69
CA ASP A 218 -24.03 6.17 16.65
C ASP A 218 -22.97 7.27 16.80
N TRP A 219 -21.89 7.24 16.00
CA TRP A 219 -20.88 8.30 16.02
C TRP A 219 -21.47 9.66 15.61
N PRO A 220 -21.15 10.76 16.31
CA PRO A 220 -21.72 12.07 16.01
C PRO A 220 -21.27 12.61 14.65
N GLY A 221 -22.24 13.16 13.92
CA GLY A 221 -22.04 13.70 12.58
C GLY A 221 -22.11 12.65 11.48
N ASP A 222 -21.90 13.09 10.25
CA ASP A 222 -22.21 12.34 9.04
C ASP A 222 -21.05 12.32 8.02
N ILE A 223 -19.87 12.84 8.41
CA ILE A 223 -18.74 13.00 7.49
C ILE A 223 -17.92 11.72 7.26
N PHE A 224 -18.18 10.66 8.04
CA PHE A 224 -17.48 9.37 7.94
C PHE A 224 -18.41 8.30 7.38
N TRP A 225 -17.87 7.36 6.60
CA TRP A 225 -18.65 6.21 6.14
C TRP A 225 -19.00 5.29 7.31
N LYS A 226 -20.31 5.05 7.53
CA LYS A 226 -20.85 4.20 8.59
C LYS A 226 -21.43 2.92 7.99
N PRO A 227 -20.66 1.83 7.85
CA PRO A 227 -21.12 0.59 7.22
C PRO A 227 -22.34 -0.03 7.93
N ASP A 228 -22.40 0.08 9.26
CA ASP A 228 -23.46 -0.47 10.11
C ASP A 228 -24.60 0.55 10.38
N GLY A 229 -24.51 1.75 9.82
CA GLY A 229 -25.46 2.84 10.02
C GLY A 229 -26.77 2.67 9.23
N LEU A 230 -27.72 3.57 9.48
CA LEU A 230 -28.97 3.63 8.71
C LEU A 230 -28.70 4.02 7.24
N PRO A 231 -29.60 3.67 6.30
CA PRO A 231 -29.39 4.01 4.89
C PRO A 231 -29.30 5.52 4.70
N ALA A 232 -28.28 5.98 3.95
CA ALA A 232 -28.07 7.39 3.66
C ALA A 232 -27.82 8.27 4.90
N ASP A 233 -27.40 7.70 6.03
CA ASP A 233 -27.08 8.42 7.27
C ASP A 233 -25.79 9.25 7.17
N ASP A 234 -24.88 8.87 6.28
CA ASP A 234 -23.60 9.57 6.07
C ASP A 234 -23.38 10.12 4.65
N LEU A 235 -22.41 11.03 4.52
CA LEU A 235 -22.05 11.70 3.26
C LEU A 235 -21.45 10.73 2.23
N PHE A 236 -20.75 9.67 2.64
CA PHE A 236 -20.19 8.69 1.72
C PHE A 236 -21.30 7.89 1.02
N GLN A 237 -22.31 7.46 1.77
CA GLN A 237 -23.50 6.80 1.21
C GLN A 237 -24.28 7.75 0.30
N ARG A 238 -24.64 8.95 0.78
CA ARG A 238 -25.46 9.92 0.03
C ARG A 238 -24.78 10.44 -1.23
N ASN A 239 -23.52 10.86 -1.11
CA ASN A 239 -22.83 11.57 -2.18
C ASN A 239 -22.02 10.65 -3.09
N LEU A 240 -21.49 9.55 -2.54
CA LEU A 240 -20.53 8.70 -3.25
C LEU A 240 -21.07 7.28 -3.49
N GLY A 241 -22.26 6.94 -2.98
CA GLY A 241 -22.88 5.65 -3.19
C GLY A 241 -22.23 4.50 -2.41
N PHE A 242 -21.44 4.80 -1.37
CA PHE A 242 -20.81 3.76 -0.55
C PHE A 242 -21.84 2.80 0.04
N PRO A 243 -21.51 1.51 0.19
CA PRO A 243 -22.49 0.52 0.61
C PRO A 243 -22.74 0.55 2.12
N GLN A 244 -23.93 0.15 2.54
CA GLN A 244 -24.12 -0.41 3.88
C GLN A 244 -23.53 -1.82 3.90
N HIS A 245 -22.93 -2.19 5.02
CA HIS A 245 -22.37 -3.52 5.26
C HIS A 245 -22.57 -3.92 6.74
N PRO A 246 -23.79 -4.28 7.16
CA PRO A 246 -24.05 -4.69 8.54
C PRO A 246 -23.14 -5.82 9.03
N GLY A 247 -22.58 -5.68 10.23
CA GLY A 247 -21.60 -6.56 10.86
C GLY A 247 -20.16 -6.38 10.36
N LEU A 248 -19.86 -5.37 9.54
CA LEU A 248 -18.50 -5.21 9.00
C LEU A 248 -17.49 -4.91 10.10
N LEU A 249 -17.79 -3.96 10.99
CA LEU A 249 -16.86 -3.51 12.02
C LEU A 249 -16.54 -4.66 13.00
N ASP A 250 -17.54 -5.48 13.34
CA ASP A 250 -17.38 -6.66 14.18
C ASP A 250 -16.45 -7.69 13.53
N VAL A 251 -16.63 -7.99 12.24
CA VAL A 251 -15.80 -9.00 11.54
C VAL A 251 -14.38 -8.46 11.30
N ALA A 252 -14.24 -7.17 11.00
CA ALA A 252 -12.95 -6.56 10.69
C ALA A 252 -12.02 -6.46 11.92
N THR A 253 -12.59 -6.35 13.12
CA THR A 253 -11.84 -6.29 14.39
C THR A 253 -11.41 -7.65 14.93
N LEU A 254 -11.95 -8.77 14.40
CA LEU A 254 -11.56 -10.10 14.85
C LEU A 254 -10.07 -10.38 14.64
N PRO A 255 -9.39 -11.00 15.62
CA PRO A 255 -8.01 -11.41 15.46
C PRO A 255 -7.87 -12.54 14.43
N PHE A 256 -6.73 -12.59 13.74
CA PHE A 256 -6.43 -13.62 12.74
C PHE A 256 -4.93 -13.94 12.69
N GLN A 257 -4.57 -15.06 12.06
CA GLN A 257 -3.18 -15.45 11.85
C GLN A 257 -2.64 -14.91 10.52
N SER A 258 -1.47 -14.29 10.54
CA SER A 258 -0.68 -14.05 9.33
C SER A 258 0.34 -15.17 9.13
N GLU A 259 0.56 -15.54 7.87
CA GLU A 259 1.58 -16.52 7.47
C GLU A 259 3.01 -15.95 7.55
N GLY A 260 3.16 -14.62 7.56
CA GLY A 260 4.45 -13.96 7.40
C GLY A 260 5.00 -14.07 5.98
N LEU A 261 6.01 -13.25 5.67
CA LEU A 261 6.75 -13.35 4.42
C LEU A 261 7.63 -14.61 4.44
N ALA A 262 7.61 -15.37 3.35
CA ALA A 262 8.43 -16.57 3.17
C ALA A 262 9.90 -16.26 2.84
N VAL A 263 10.24 -14.99 2.68
CA VAL A 263 11.58 -14.48 2.36
C VAL A 263 12.00 -13.45 3.42
N PRO A 264 13.30 -13.27 3.68
CA PRO A 264 13.77 -12.20 4.55
C PRO A 264 13.36 -10.83 3.98
N TRP A 265 13.24 -9.84 4.86
CA TRP A 265 12.85 -8.50 4.45
C TRP A 265 13.75 -7.41 5.07
N LEU A 266 14.02 -6.38 4.26
CA LEU A 266 14.73 -5.17 4.65
C LEU A 266 13.72 -4.10 5.07
N ARG A 267 14.13 -3.24 5.99
CA ARG A 267 13.27 -2.25 6.64
C ARG A 267 13.87 -0.86 6.53
N CYS A 268 13.05 0.14 6.24
CA CYS A 268 13.38 1.55 6.34
C CYS A 268 12.48 2.19 7.41
N TRP A 269 12.94 3.30 7.97
CA TRP A 269 12.13 4.16 8.85
C TRP A 269 11.41 5.20 7.98
N GLY A 270 10.10 5.32 8.14
CA GLY A 270 9.25 6.32 7.49
C GLY A 270 8.71 7.35 8.49
N ASN A 271 7.96 8.32 7.97
CA ASN A 271 7.40 9.39 8.78
C ASN A 271 6.43 8.85 9.83
N HIS A 272 5.59 7.90 9.47
CA HIS A 272 4.55 7.38 10.36
C HIS A 272 5.11 6.53 11.51
N GLU A 273 6.37 6.07 11.41
CA GLU A 273 7.09 5.52 12.56
C GLU A 273 7.63 6.60 13.53
N GLN A 274 7.87 7.82 13.04
CA GLN A 274 8.48 8.91 13.80
C GLN A 274 7.47 9.91 14.39
N VAL A 275 6.47 10.26 13.60
CA VAL A 275 5.52 11.35 13.85
C VAL A 275 4.08 10.87 13.72
N CYS A 276 3.19 11.39 14.57
CA CYS A 276 1.78 11.04 14.53
C CYS A 276 1.16 11.50 13.20
N GLN A 277 0.34 10.65 12.58
CA GLN A 277 -0.28 10.92 11.28
C GLN A 277 0.73 11.32 10.18
N GLY A 278 2.00 10.90 10.30
CA GLY A 278 3.05 11.24 9.34
C GLY A 278 3.51 12.71 9.35
N VAL A 279 3.07 13.52 10.32
CA VAL A 279 3.31 14.97 10.31
C VAL A 279 3.66 15.54 11.69
N GLY A 280 2.96 15.12 12.74
CA GLY A 280 3.02 15.73 14.08
C GLY A 280 4.06 15.11 15.01
N VAL A 281 4.91 15.93 15.64
CA VAL A 281 5.90 15.44 16.61
C VAL A 281 5.19 14.78 17.79
N VAL A 282 5.66 13.59 18.18
CA VAL A 282 5.14 12.88 19.36
C VAL A 282 5.73 13.49 20.64
N THR A 283 5.05 14.50 21.17
CA THR A 283 5.40 15.13 22.45
C THR A 283 5.07 14.20 23.64
N ALA A 284 5.64 14.46 24.82
CA ALA A 284 5.28 13.71 26.03
C ALA A 284 3.78 13.81 26.36
N ALA A 285 3.18 14.99 26.14
CA ALA A 285 1.75 15.21 26.35
C ALA A 285 0.90 14.43 25.33
N LEU A 286 1.33 14.36 24.07
CA LEU A 286 0.67 13.53 23.07
C LEU A 286 0.80 12.03 23.40
N ALA A 287 1.99 11.59 23.83
CA ALA A 287 2.25 10.21 24.22
C ALA A 287 1.31 9.74 25.35
N ASP A 288 1.10 10.59 26.36
CA ASP A 288 0.14 10.32 27.43
C ASP A 288 -1.30 10.25 26.87
N ALA A 289 -1.66 11.21 26.01
CA ALA A 289 -3.00 11.28 25.43
C ALA A 289 -3.34 10.10 24.50
N MET A 290 -2.36 9.58 23.75
CA MET A 290 -2.50 8.40 22.89
C MET A 290 -2.97 7.16 23.67
N THR A 291 -2.46 6.97 24.89
CA THR A 291 -2.84 5.82 25.74
C THR A 291 -4.14 6.03 26.51
N GLY A 292 -4.62 7.27 26.57
CA GLY A 292 -5.79 7.67 27.34
C GLY A 292 -7.13 7.32 26.69
N SER A 293 -8.20 7.81 27.32
CA SER A 293 -9.59 7.52 26.94
C SER A 293 -10.29 8.68 26.22
N ARG A 294 -9.59 9.77 25.91
CA ARG A 294 -10.21 11.02 25.45
C ARG A 294 -9.98 11.23 23.96
N LYS A 295 -10.96 10.86 23.12
CA LYS A 295 -10.89 11.01 21.66
C LYS A 295 -11.52 12.34 21.22
N PRO A 296 -10.74 13.32 20.73
CA PRO A 296 -11.27 14.57 20.23
C PRO A 296 -12.15 14.37 18.99
N ILE A 297 -13.23 15.15 18.90
CA ILE A 297 -14.20 15.10 17.80
C ILE A 297 -14.39 16.45 17.11
N GLU A 298 -13.72 17.50 17.57
CA GLU A 298 -13.82 18.86 17.03
C GLU A 298 -12.46 19.58 17.11
N LEU A 299 -12.26 20.56 16.23
CA LEU A 299 -11.11 21.45 16.30
C LEU A 299 -11.06 22.17 17.66
N PRO A 300 -9.85 22.52 18.15
CA PRO A 300 -9.73 23.27 19.39
C PRO A 300 -10.37 24.67 19.26
N PRO A 301 -11.11 25.14 20.27
CA PRO A 301 -11.70 26.48 20.25
C PRO A 301 -10.64 27.56 20.04
N GLY A 302 -10.89 28.48 19.12
CA GLY A 302 -10.00 29.62 18.86
C GLY A 302 -8.71 29.27 18.09
N LEU A 303 -8.63 28.10 17.44
CA LEU A 303 -7.51 27.76 16.56
C LEU A 303 -7.29 28.83 15.48
N ASP A 304 -6.08 29.38 15.44
CA ASP A 304 -5.65 30.17 14.28
C ASP A 304 -5.43 29.24 13.08
N ARG A 305 -6.41 29.24 12.17
CA ARG A 305 -6.40 28.40 10.97
C ARG A 305 -5.20 28.67 10.06
N ASN A 306 -4.61 29.87 10.08
CA ASN A 306 -3.43 30.18 9.28
C ASN A 306 -2.17 29.52 9.81
N ARG A 307 -2.20 29.04 11.06
CA ARG A 307 -1.11 28.32 11.72
C ARG A 307 -1.45 26.87 12.00
N ALA A 308 -2.52 26.34 11.39
CA ALA A 308 -3.02 25.00 11.68
C ALA A 308 -1.92 23.94 11.52
N VAL A 309 -1.24 23.92 10.38
CA VAL A 309 -0.15 22.97 10.12
C VAL A 309 0.99 23.14 11.12
N ASP A 310 1.47 24.36 11.36
CA ASP A 310 2.59 24.59 12.29
C ASP A 310 2.25 24.20 13.73
N VAL A 311 1.02 24.47 14.17
CA VAL A 311 0.55 24.07 15.50
C VAL A 311 0.46 22.56 15.59
N PHE A 312 -0.09 21.89 14.57
CA PHE A 312 -0.19 20.43 14.56
C PHE A 312 1.20 19.79 14.54
N VAL A 313 2.10 20.23 13.66
CA VAL A 313 3.47 19.67 13.56
C VAL A 313 4.19 19.75 14.90
N ALA A 314 4.16 20.91 15.57
CA ALA A 314 4.95 21.12 16.77
C ALA A 314 4.26 20.63 18.06
N ASN A 315 2.93 20.64 18.11
CA ASN A 315 2.14 20.37 19.33
C ASN A 315 0.79 19.70 18.99
N PRO A 316 0.77 18.46 18.45
CA PRO A 316 -0.48 17.80 18.06
C PRO A 316 -1.49 17.70 19.21
N GLU A 317 -1.02 17.59 20.46
CA GLU A 317 -1.89 17.50 21.63
C GLU A 317 -2.82 18.72 21.79
N ARG A 318 -2.48 19.88 21.21
CA ARG A 318 -3.36 21.06 21.22
C ARG A 318 -4.66 20.81 20.47
N TYR A 319 -4.62 20.00 19.41
CA TYR A 319 -5.81 19.57 18.67
C TYR A 319 -6.70 18.66 19.49
N MET A 320 -6.18 18.10 20.58
CA MET A 320 -6.95 17.31 21.52
C MET A 320 -7.67 18.19 22.55
N SER A 321 -7.63 19.53 22.50
CA SER A 321 -8.33 20.36 23.51
C SER A 321 -9.81 20.65 23.20
N GLY A 322 -10.30 20.32 22.00
CA GLY A 322 -11.71 20.46 21.60
C GLY A 322 -12.67 19.47 22.27
N ALA A 323 -13.94 19.49 21.87
CA ALA A 323 -14.92 18.51 22.36
C ALA A 323 -14.42 17.08 22.11
N SER A 324 -14.78 16.15 22.99
CA SER A 324 -14.28 14.78 22.95
C SER A 324 -15.30 13.76 23.41
N LEU A 325 -15.14 12.54 22.93
CA LEU A 325 -15.82 11.35 23.45
C LEU A 325 -14.88 10.53 24.32
N VAL A 326 -15.48 9.68 25.15
CA VAL A 326 -14.76 8.65 25.90
C VAL A 326 -14.67 7.41 25.03
N VAL A 327 -13.44 6.94 24.82
CA VAL A 327 -13.11 5.64 24.22
C VAL A 327 -12.30 4.81 25.23
N PRO A 328 -12.24 3.48 25.11
CA PRO A 328 -11.39 2.68 25.96
C PRO A 328 -9.92 3.11 25.88
N ALA A 329 -9.26 3.23 27.03
CA ALA A 329 -7.83 3.44 27.12
C ALA A 329 -7.07 2.17 26.71
N ASP A 330 -5.85 2.32 26.19
CA ASP A 330 -5.00 1.20 25.81
C ASP A 330 -3.52 1.55 26.07
N PRO A 331 -2.82 0.85 26.98
CA PRO A 331 -1.40 1.10 27.22
C PRO A 331 -0.50 0.73 26.03
N GLU A 332 -0.97 -0.11 25.09
CA GLU A 332 -0.22 -0.49 23.89
C GLU A 332 -0.22 0.60 22.81
N ARG A 333 -1.03 1.65 22.98
CA ARG A 333 -0.99 2.86 22.15
C ARG A 333 0.22 3.76 22.42
N ARG A 334 1.11 3.37 23.33
CA ARG A 334 2.34 4.13 23.66
C ARG A 334 3.26 4.29 22.44
N PRO A 335 4.02 5.40 22.36
CA PRO A 335 4.91 5.63 21.23
C PRO A 335 6.02 4.59 21.10
N ILE A 336 6.40 4.30 19.85
CA ILE A 336 7.56 3.48 19.52
C ILE A 336 8.84 4.30 19.50
N LYS A 337 9.97 3.60 19.53
CA LYS A 337 11.31 4.15 19.33
C LYS A 337 11.95 3.51 18.10
N ARG A 338 12.92 4.19 17.49
CA ARG A 338 13.67 3.66 16.34
C ARG A 338 14.27 2.28 16.61
N SER A 339 14.78 2.07 17.82
CA SER A 339 15.34 0.80 18.29
C SER A 339 14.35 -0.36 18.34
N ASP A 340 13.04 -0.09 18.32
CA ASP A 340 12.01 -1.13 18.34
C ASP A 340 11.88 -1.83 16.97
N LEU A 341 12.31 -1.17 15.88
CA LEU A 341 12.28 -1.72 14.51
C LEU A 341 13.69 -1.91 13.91
N LEU A 342 14.58 -0.96 14.17
CA LEU A 342 15.89 -0.85 13.53
C LEU A 342 17.02 -0.74 14.58
N PRO A 343 18.05 -1.60 14.52
CA PRO A 343 19.22 -1.44 15.37
C PRO A 343 20.08 -0.23 14.98
N ALA A 344 20.01 0.22 13.72
CA ALA A 344 20.68 1.44 13.23
C ALA A 344 19.76 2.18 12.24
N SER A 345 19.80 3.51 12.24
CA SER A 345 18.91 4.36 11.42
C SER A 345 19.07 4.16 9.91
N TYR A 346 20.30 3.91 9.47
CA TYR A 346 20.67 3.61 8.09
C TYR A 346 21.75 2.54 8.10
N TYR A 347 21.75 1.64 7.11
CA TYR A 347 22.61 0.46 7.10
C TYR A 347 22.83 -0.10 5.69
N VAL A 348 23.75 -1.06 5.61
CA VAL A 348 24.09 -1.78 4.38
C VAL A 348 23.65 -3.24 4.52
N HIS A 349 23.08 -3.80 3.46
CA HIS A 349 22.82 -5.24 3.34
C HIS A 349 23.34 -5.75 1.99
N ASP A 350 24.25 -6.72 2.02
CA ASP A 350 24.79 -7.35 0.82
C ASP A 350 24.05 -8.66 0.52
N SER A 351 23.55 -8.80 -0.72
CA SER A 351 22.96 -10.04 -1.22
C SER A 351 23.52 -10.36 -2.61
N GLY A 352 24.33 -11.43 -2.68
CA GLY A 352 25.03 -11.81 -3.91
C GLY A 352 25.90 -10.67 -4.43
N SER A 353 25.66 -10.24 -5.67
CA SER A 353 26.38 -9.15 -6.34
C SER A 353 25.76 -7.77 -6.14
N VAL A 354 24.70 -7.67 -5.34
CA VAL A 354 23.97 -6.43 -5.06
C VAL A 354 24.22 -5.98 -3.62
N ARG A 355 24.47 -4.69 -3.45
CA ARG A 355 24.50 -3.99 -2.17
C ARG A 355 23.25 -3.12 -2.06
N PHE A 356 22.44 -3.38 -1.05
CA PHE A 356 21.36 -2.49 -0.63
C PHE A 356 21.90 -1.51 0.40
N ILE A 357 21.65 -0.22 0.20
CA ILE A 357 21.96 0.82 1.17
C ILE A 357 20.66 1.49 1.57
N THR A 358 20.25 1.29 2.81
CA THR A 358 19.06 1.91 3.39
C THR A 358 19.44 3.24 4.02
N LEU A 359 18.74 4.30 3.62
CA LEU A 359 18.88 5.66 4.13
C LEU A 359 17.73 5.99 5.08
N ASP A 360 18.04 6.82 6.07
CA ASP A 360 17.05 7.47 6.91
C ASP A 360 16.81 8.87 6.36
N THR A 361 15.58 9.11 5.89
CA THR A 361 15.21 10.38 5.26
C THR A 361 14.17 11.15 6.08
N VAL A 362 13.84 10.68 7.27
CA VAL A 362 12.76 11.24 8.09
C VAL A 362 13.23 12.47 8.85
N CYS A 363 12.38 13.49 8.93
CA CYS A 363 12.68 14.69 9.71
C CYS A 363 12.17 14.55 11.14
N ASP A 364 13.08 14.47 12.12
CA ASP A 364 12.73 14.39 13.54
C ASP A 364 11.96 15.62 14.05
N ALA A 365 12.05 16.76 13.35
CA ALA A 365 11.30 17.98 13.65
C ALA A 365 9.86 17.98 13.09
N GLY A 366 9.43 16.88 12.45
CA GLY A 366 8.10 16.69 11.87
C GLY A 366 7.89 17.32 10.51
N GLY A 367 6.66 17.26 10.02
CA GLY A 367 6.31 17.49 8.62
C GLY A 367 6.38 16.22 7.78
N ALA A 368 5.69 16.24 6.62
CA ALA A 368 5.61 15.08 5.74
C ALA A 368 6.86 14.88 4.88
N ASP A 369 7.51 15.95 4.43
CA ASP A 369 8.69 15.82 3.57
C ASP A 369 9.92 15.32 4.34
N GLY A 370 10.88 14.79 3.61
CA GLY A 370 12.13 14.27 4.16
C GLY A 370 13.28 15.28 4.25
N THR A 371 14.35 14.85 4.90
CA THR A 371 15.63 15.54 5.02
C THR A 371 16.78 14.52 5.02
N ILE A 372 17.99 14.96 4.73
CA ILE A 372 19.20 14.15 4.89
C ILE A 372 20.34 15.07 5.35
N ASP A 373 21.09 14.63 6.36
CA ASP A 373 22.18 15.39 6.94
C ASP A 373 23.53 15.09 6.25
N ALA A 374 24.51 15.97 6.50
CA ALA A 374 25.85 15.83 5.93
C ALA A 374 26.59 14.56 6.42
N ALA A 375 26.31 14.10 7.64
CA ALA A 375 26.97 12.94 8.22
C ALA A 375 26.57 11.64 7.50
N GLN A 376 25.28 11.50 7.18
CA GLN A 376 24.75 10.39 6.42
C GLN A 376 25.23 10.42 4.96
N LEU A 377 25.36 11.60 4.35
CA LEU A 377 25.94 11.72 3.01
C LEU A 377 27.42 11.28 2.97
N GLN A 378 28.21 11.70 3.97
CA GLN A 378 29.60 11.25 4.10
C GLN A 378 29.66 9.72 4.30
N TRP A 379 28.83 9.19 5.19
CA TRP A 379 28.74 7.74 5.41
C TRP A 379 28.36 6.99 4.13
N LEU A 380 27.38 7.50 3.38
CA LEU A 380 26.92 6.92 2.11
C LEU A 380 28.05 6.89 1.07
N GLU A 381 28.80 7.98 0.93
CA GLU A 381 29.95 8.05 0.02
C GLU A 381 30.96 6.94 0.29
N GLU A 382 31.30 6.72 1.57
CA GLU A 382 32.21 5.66 1.98
C GLU A 382 31.64 4.26 1.66
N ARG A 383 30.38 3.99 2.02
CA ARG A 383 29.76 2.67 1.81
C ARG A 383 29.61 2.31 0.34
N MET A 384 29.38 3.30 -0.53
CA MET A 384 29.39 3.09 -1.98
C MET A 384 30.82 2.95 -2.53
N GLY A 385 31.81 3.59 -1.89
CA GLY A 385 33.24 3.47 -2.22
C GLY A 385 33.78 2.06 -2.00
N GLU A 386 33.31 1.39 -0.95
CA GLU A 386 33.61 -0.01 -0.62
C GLU A 386 32.99 -1.01 -1.61
N ALA A 387 31.98 -0.60 -2.37
CA ALA A 387 31.11 -1.48 -3.15
C ALA A 387 31.33 -1.34 -4.67
N ARG A 388 32.51 -0.87 -5.10
CA ARG A 388 32.84 -0.61 -6.52
C ARG A 388 32.66 -1.84 -7.42
N ASP A 389 32.78 -3.03 -6.86
CA ASP A 389 32.59 -4.34 -7.48
C ASP A 389 31.17 -4.90 -7.29
N ARG A 390 30.22 -4.11 -6.78
CA ARG A 390 28.82 -4.46 -6.50
C ARG A 390 27.86 -3.52 -7.22
N TYR A 391 26.69 -4.03 -7.63
CA TYR A 391 25.59 -3.15 -8.04
C TYR A 391 24.98 -2.57 -6.78
N VAL A 392 24.69 -1.27 -6.76
CA VAL A 392 24.14 -0.58 -5.59
C VAL A 392 22.69 -0.21 -5.84
N VAL A 393 21.84 -0.60 -4.88
CA VAL A 393 20.43 -0.23 -4.78
C VAL A 393 20.25 0.64 -3.54
N ILE A 394 19.73 1.85 -3.71
CA ILE A 394 19.39 2.75 -2.62
C ILE A 394 17.94 2.50 -2.19
N LEU A 395 17.71 2.41 -0.89
CA LEU A 395 16.37 2.31 -0.29
C LEU A 395 16.16 3.52 0.63
N SER A 396 15.06 4.23 0.48
CA SER A 396 14.65 5.30 1.40
C SER A 396 13.15 5.47 1.39
N HIS A 397 12.59 6.13 2.40
CA HIS A 397 11.18 6.49 2.37
C HIS A 397 10.90 7.61 1.36
N HIS A 398 11.66 8.70 1.43
CA HIS A 398 11.52 9.84 0.52
C HIS A 398 12.38 9.70 -0.73
N GLY A 399 11.85 10.17 -1.86
CA GLY A 399 12.58 10.33 -3.12
C GLY A 399 13.20 11.71 -3.27
N TYR A 400 13.87 11.98 -4.40
CA TYR A 400 14.55 13.26 -4.62
C TYR A 400 13.60 14.46 -4.50
N ASP A 401 12.42 14.36 -5.11
CA ASP A 401 11.45 15.46 -5.19
C ASP A 401 10.72 15.72 -3.86
N THR A 402 10.96 14.90 -2.82
CA THR A 402 10.28 14.99 -1.51
C THR A 402 11.27 15.12 -0.35
N LEU A 403 12.54 15.42 -0.63
CA LEU A 403 13.56 15.79 0.35
C LEU A 403 13.61 17.33 0.55
N SER A 404 12.44 17.92 0.76
CA SER A 404 12.21 19.37 0.78
C SER A 404 11.74 19.93 2.13
N ASN A 405 11.81 19.14 3.21
CA ASN A 405 11.24 19.55 4.50
C ASN A 405 11.83 20.90 4.96
N PRO A 406 10.97 21.92 5.21
CA PRO A 406 11.45 23.24 5.60
C PRO A 406 12.05 23.27 7.03
N ARG A 407 11.90 22.19 7.79
CA ARG A 407 12.36 22.05 9.18
C ARG A 407 13.69 21.30 9.30
N GLY A 408 14.22 20.78 8.19
CA GLY A 408 15.48 20.03 8.13
C GLY A 408 16.49 20.62 7.14
N GLU A 409 17.62 19.94 7.01
CA GLU A 409 18.61 20.24 5.98
C GLU A 409 18.06 19.87 4.59
N ARG A 410 18.20 20.78 3.62
CA ARG A 410 17.71 20.59 2.24
C ARG A 410 18.87 20.23 1.32
N ARG A 411 19.20 18.95 1.29
CA ARG A 411 20.37 18.39 0.57
C ARG A 411 20.00 17.42 -0.56
N ALA A 412 18.80 17.54 -1.12
CA ALA A 412 18.33 16.68 -2.22
C ALA A 412 19.30 16.69 -3.42
N ASP A 413 19.76 17.88 -3.82
CA ASP A 413 20.71 18.05 -4.93
C ASP A 413 22.09 17.46 -4.62
N GLU A 414 22.57 17.62 -3.38
CA GLU A 414 23.84 17.04 -2.93
C GLU A 414 23.78 15.51 -2.91
N LEU A 415 22.67 14.94 -2.45
CA LEU A 415 22.43 13.49 -2.50
C LEU A 415 22.40 13.00 -3.95
N LEU A 416 21.63 13.64 -4.83
CA LEU A 416 21.52 13.25 -6.23
C LEU A 416 22.89 13.31 -6.93
N ALA A 417 23.63 14.40 -6.75
CA ALA A 417 24.97 14.56 -7.29
C ALA A 417 25.94 13.51 -6.73
N LEU A 418 25.83 13.17 -5.44
CA LEU A 418 26.63 12.11 -4.83
C LEU A 418 26.32 10.75 -5.48
N LEU A 419 25.05 10.37 -5.62
CA LEU A 419 24.67 9.10 -6.24
C LEU A 419 25.14 9.01 -7.70
N GLN A 420 25.02 10.10 -8.47
CA GLN A 420 25.45 10.17 -9.88
C GLN A 420 26.96 10.01 -10.09
N ARG A 421 27.79 10.32 -9.07
CA ARG A 421 29.24 10.10 -9.14
C ARG A 421 29.64 8.64 -9.15
N PHE A 422 28.71 7.72 -8.84
CA PHE A 422 28.98 6.31 -8.61
C PHE A 422 28.26 5.48 -9.68
N PRO A 423 28.94 5.05 -10.77
CA PRO A 423 28.29 4.37 -11.90
C PRO A 423 27.70 3.01 -11.53
N ASN A 424 28.12 2.44 -10.40
CA ASN A 424 27.60 1.19 -9.89
C ASN A 424 26.28 1.34 -9.11
N VAL A 425 25.82 2.57 -8.83
CA VAL A 425 24.44 2.85 -8.41
C VAL A 425 23.54 2.70 -9.62
N VAL A 426 22.55 1.80 -9.54
CA VAL A 426 21.69 1.45 -10.69
C VAL A 426 20.21 1.67 -10.43
N LEU A 427 19.81 1.69 -9.15
CA LEU A 427 18.41 1.79 -8.75
C LEU A 427 18.28 2.51 -7.40
N TRP A 428 17.28 3.39 -7.29
CA TRP A 428 16.82 3.99 -6.05
C TRP A 428 15.32 3.70 -5.89
N LEU A 429 14.95 3.00 -4.81
CA LEU A 429 13.57 2.67 -4.47
C LEU A 429 13.06 3.53 -3.32
N ASN A 430 11.84 4.06 -3.47
CA ASN A 430 11.17 4.85 -2.44
C ASN A 430 9.63 4.76 -2.47
N GLY A 431 8.97 5.40 -1.51
CA GLY A 431 7.52 5.43 -1.34
C GLY A 431 7.00 6.85 -1.17
N HIS A 432 6.30 7.11 -0.07
CA HIS A 432 5.89 8.43 0.44
C HIS A 432 4.77 9.14 -0.35
N ILE A 433 4.84 9.19 -1.68
CA ILE A 433 3.84 9.93 -2.48
C ILE A 433 2.56 9.11 -2.75
N HIS A 434 2.54 7.85 -2.32
CA HIS A 434 1.43 6.90 -2.51
C HIS A 434 1.03 6.77 -4.00
N ALA A 435 2.01 6.74 -4.89
CA ALA A 435 1.78 6.64 -6.33
C ALA A 435 2.92 5.92 -7.04
N ASN A 436 2.63 5.27 -8.16
CA ASN A 436 3.67 4.71 -9.02
C ASN A 436 4.31 5.82 -9.88
N ARG A 437 5.63 5.94 -9.82
CA ARG A 437 6.41 6.89 -10.64
C ARG A 437 7.80 6.32 -10.92
N ILE A 438 8.28 6.49 -12.16
CA ILE A 438 9.64 6.10 -12.54
C ILE A 438 10.34 7.27 -13.24
N THR A 439 11.48 7.70 -12.69
CA THR A 439 12.25 8.86 -13.17
C THR A 439 13.70 8.47 -13.47
N PRO A 440 14.22 8.75 -14.68
CA PRO A 440 15.65 8.56 -14.96
C PRO A 440 16.47 9.64 -14.25
N ARG A 441 17.54 9.25 -13.54
CA ARG A 441 18.41 10.15 -12.76
C ARG A 441 19.85 10.21 -13.28
N GLY A 442 20.02 10.28 -14.61
CA GLY A 442 21.32 10.58 -15.24
C GLY A 442 22.42 9.54 -14.99
N GLY A 443 22.04 8.28 -14.78
CA GLY A 443 22.98 7.17 -14.53
C GLY A 443 22.31 5.97 -13.86
N PHE A 444 21.21 6.20 -13.15
CA PHE A 444 20.40 5.19 -12.49
C PHE A 444 18.92 5.53 -12.57
N TRP A 445 18.06 4.58 -12.21
CA TRP A 445 16.61 4.76 -12.16
C TRP A 445 16.13 5.03 -10.74
N GLU A 446 15.29 6.05 -10.56
CA GLU A 446 14.49 6.22 -9.34
C GLU A 446 13.09 5.65 -9.59
N VAL A 447 12.64 4.76 -8.71
CA VAL A 447 11.36 4.06 -8.81
C VAL A 447 10.61 4.23 -7.49
N THR A 448 9.47 4.91 -7.58
CA THR A 448 8.52 5.08 -6.49
C THR A 448 7.38 4.07 -6.66
N THR A 449 7.11 3.31 -5.62
CA THR A 449 6.01 2.34 -5.59
C THR A 449 4.80 2.94 -4.88
N SER A 450 3.60 2.69 -5.39
CA SER A 450 2.37 3.10 -4.71
C SER A 450 2.22 2.46 -3.34
N SER A 451 1.52 3.14 -2.44
CA SER A 451 1.19 2.62 -1.12
C SER A 451 0.30 1.38 -1.16
N MET A 452 0.27 0.66 -0.04
CA MET A 452 -0.79 -0.33 0.22
C MET A 452 -2.09 0.32 0.73
N VAL A 453 -2.00 1.42 1.48
CA VAL A 453 -3.18 2.06 2.08
C VAL A 453 -4.07 2.77 1.06
N ASP A 454 -3.51 3.48 0.07
CA ASP A 454 -4.28 4.15 -0.98
C ASP A 454 -4.29 3.34 -2.28
N TRP A 455 -5.31 3.57 -3.11
CA TRP A 455 -5.37 3.01 -4.45
C TRP A 455 -4.07 3.36 -5.22
N PRO A 456 -3.44 2.42 -5.93
CA PRO A 456 -3.93 1.10 -6.28
C PRO A 456 -3.61 -0.01 -5.27
N CYS A 457 -3.09 0.19 -4.06
CA CYS A 457 -2.82 -0.90 -3.10
C CYS A 457 -1.93 -2.03 -3.69
N GLN A 458 -0.78 -1.68 -4.28
CA GLN A 458 0.09 -2.61 -5.01
C GLN A 458 1.50 -2.67 -4.43
N ALA A 459 2.14 -3.83 -4.58
CA ALA A 459 3.58 -3.98 -4.43
C ALA A 459 4.25 -4.07 -5.82
N ARG A 460 5.59 -4.11 -5.85
CA ARG A 460 6.37 -4.18 -7.09
C ARG A 460 7.41 -5.29 -7.01
N LEU A 461 7.37 -6.24 -7.93
CA LEU A 461 8.45 -7.18 -8.15
C LEU A 461 9.55 -6.52 -8.99
N ILE A 462 10.81 -6.65 -8.56
CA ILE A 462 12.00 -6.13 -9.21
C ILE A 462 12.91 -7.29 -9.63
N GLU A 463 13.33 -7.28 -10.90
CA GLU A 463 14.31 -8.21 -11.47
C GLU A 463 15.48 -7.41 -12.07
N ILE A 464 16.69 -7.57 -11.53
CA ILE A 464 17.92 -6.98 -12.09
C ILE A 464 18.64 -8.06 -12.89
N TYR A 465 18.94 -7.81 -14.16
CA TYR A 465 19.57 -8.81 -15.05
C TYR A 465 20.41 -8.18 -16.16
N ARG A 466 21.28 -8.99 -16.78
CA ARG A 466 22.04 -8.60 -17.98
C ARG A 466 21.24 -8.88 -19.24
N THR A 467 21.35 -8.02 -20.23
CA THR A 467 20.72 -8.22 -21.54
C THR A 467 21.70 -8.91 -22.49
N GLY A 468 21.18 -9.54 -23.56
CA GLY A 468 22.03 -10.26 -24.52
C GLY A 468 23.04 -9.40 -25.29
N ASP A 469 22.87 -8.08 -25.30
CA ASP A 469 23.81 -7.09 -25.85
C ASP A 469 24.68 -6.42 -24.79
N GLY A 470 24.68 -6.93 -23.55
CA GLY A 470 25.61 -6.54 -22.48
C GLY A 470 25.18 -5.35 -21.62
N LEU A 471 23.96 -4.82 -21.80
CA LEU A 471 23.37 -3.82 -20.90
C LEU A 471 22.91 -4.44 -19.58
N LEU A 472 22.57 -3.58 -18.63
CA LEU A 472 21.85 -3.95 -17.42
C LEU A 472 20.39 -3.52 -17.59
N ALA A 473 19.47 -4.36 -17.14
CA ALA A 473 18.04 -4.10 -17.17
C ALA A 473 17.43 -4.29 -15.77
N ILE A 474 16.50 -3.41 -15.42
CA ILE A 474 15.69 -3.49 -14.22
C ILE A 474 14.24 -3.70 -14.65
N GLY A 475 13.77 -4.94 -14.53
CA GLY A 475 12.37 -5.30 -14.71
C GLY A 475 11.55 -4.89 -13.50
N CYS A 476 10.51 -4.09 -13.71
CA CYS A 476 9.48 -3.78 -12.73
C CYS A 476 8.18 -4.48 -13.13
N THR A 477 7.54 -5.19 -12.20
CA THR A 477 6.22 -5.80 -12.40
C THR A 477 5.31 -5.49 -11.22
N MET A 478 4.13 -4.93 -11.44
CA MET A 478 3.15 -4.68 -10.37
C MET A 478 2.54 -5.99 -9.88
N LEU A 479 2.36 -6.05 -8.57
CA LEU A 479 1.83 -7.20 -7.84
C LEU A 479 0.56 -6.76 -7.09
N ASP A 480 -0.55 -7.45 -7.38
CA ASP A 480 -1.83 -7.31 -6.71
C ASP A 480 -2.02 -8.38 -5.63
N HIS A 481 -2.77 -8.10 -4.57
CA HIS A 481 -3.30 -9.16 -3.70
C HIS A 481 -4.45 -9.91 -4.39
N ASP A 482 -4.85 -11.07 -3.85
CA ASP A 482 -5.88 -11.95 -4.44
C ASP A 482 -7.29 -11.31 -4.61
N GLY A 483 -7.56 -10.22 -3.89
CA GLY A 483 -8.82 -9.47 -3.95
C GLY A 483 -9.99 -10.20 -3.29
N ALA A 484 -9.73 -11.17 -2.42
CA ALA A 484 -10.75 -11.94 -1.72
C ALA A 484 -11.13 -11.32 -0.37
N GLY A 485 -12.35 -11.59 0.10
CA GLY A 485 -12.83 -11.22 1.44
C GLY A 485 -12.66 -9.72 1.76
N LEU A 486 -12.19 -9.44 2.98
CA LEU A 486 -11.99 -8.07 3.46
C LEU A 486 -10.89 -7.32 2.70
N ALA A 487 -9.88 -8.02 2.16
CA ALA A 487 -8.87 -7.40 1.31
C ALA A 487 -9.46 -6.90 -0.02
N GLY A 488 -10.38 -7.67 -0.61
CA GLY A 488 -11.15 -7.24 -1.78
C GLY A 488 -12.00 -6.00 -1.50
N LEU A 489 -12.69 -5.98 -0.36
CA LEU A 489 -13.49 -4.83 0.07
C LEU A 489 -12.62 -3.59 0.34
N HIS A 490 -11.47 -3.76 1.00
CA HIS A 490 -10.49 -2.68 1.19
C HIS A 490 -10.13 -2.01 -0.14
N ARG A 491 -9.72 -2.83 -1.13
CA ARG A 491 -9.34 -2.39 -2.47
C ARG A 491 -10.47 -1.66 -3.19
N GLU A 492 -11.70 -2.16 -3.05
CA GLU A 492 -12.89 -1.55 -3.67
C GLU A 492 -13.21 -0.19 -3.06
N LEU A 493 -13.23 -0.08 -1.74
CA LEU A 493 -13.45 1.17 -1.03
C LEU A 493 -12.35 2.19 -1.36
N ALA A 494 -11.08 1.77 -1.38
CA ALA A 494 -9.94 2.61 -1.77
C ALA A 494 -10.09 3.13 -3.22
N GLY A 495 -10.55 2.27 -4.14
CA GLY A 495 -10.83 2.66 -5.53
C GLY A 495 -11.94 3.70 -5.67
N ASN A 496 -12.84 3.83 -4.68
CA ASN A 496 -13.95 4.79 -4.73
C ASN A 496 -13.69 6.08 -3.94
N ILE A 497 -12.49 6.29 -3.42
CA ILE A 497 -12.13 7.56 -2.75
C ILE A 497 -12.01 8.68 -3.79
N PRO A 498 -12.73 9.81 -3.64
CA PRO A 498 -12.61 10.94 -4.55
C PRO A 498 -11.15 11.43 -4.65
N LEU A 499 -10.71 11.75 -5.87
CA LEU A 499 -9.36 12.25 -6.19
C LEU A 499 -8.19 11.28 -5.91
N ASN A 500 -8.38 10.25 -5.10
CA ASN A 500 -7.35 9.27 -4.70
C ASN A 500 -7.65 7.84 -5.18
N GLY A 501 -8.83 7.55 -5.72
CA GLY A 501 -9.26 6.22 -6.16
C GLY A 501 -8.94 5.89 -7.62
N PHE A 502 -9.82 5.14 -8.27
CA PHE A 502 -9.68 4.59 -9.62
C PHE A 502 -9.26 5.61 -10.70
N ASP A 503 -9.76 6.83 -10.61
CA ASP A 503 -9.52 7.89 -11.60
C ASP A 503 -8.38 8.85 -11.17
N SER A 504 -7.62 8.50 -10.13
CA SER A 504 -6.50 9.29 -9.65
C SER A 504 -5.22 9.01 -10.43
N TRP A 505 -4.23 9.90 -10.25
CA TRP A 505 -2.88 9.74 -10.80
C TRP A 505 -2.04 8.68 -10.07
N ARG A 506 -2.52 8.16 -8.93
CA ARG A 506 -1.75 7.26 -8.03
C ARG A 506 -1.39 5.94 -8.68
N GLY A 507 -2.20 5.46 -9.62
CA GLY A 507 -1.89 4.27 -10.41
C GLY A 507 -0.61 4.38 -11.23
N GLY A 508 -0.12 5.59 -11.49
CA GLY A 508 0.97 5.87 -12.43
C GLY A 508 0.54 5.72 -13.89
N MET A 509 1.40 6.17 -14.80
CA MET A 509 1.23 5.92 -16.23
C MET A 509 1.71 4.50 -16.57
N PRO A 510 1.40 3.94 -17.76
CA PRO A 510 1.95 2.65 -18.16
C PRO A 510 3.49 2.58 -18.07
N ALA A 511 4.18 3.71 -18.30
CA ALA A 511 5.64 3.85 -18.17
C ALA A 511 6.17 3.88 -16.72
N ASP A 512 5.28 3.83 -15.72
CA ASP A 512 5.61 3.77 -14.28
C ASP A 512 5.29 2.40 -13.66
N ARG A 513 4.64 1.51 -14.43
CA ARG A 513 4.09 0.24 -13.96
C ARG A 513 4.97 -0.93 -14.40
N ASN A 514 4.48 -1.78 -15.30
CA ASN A 514 5.25 -2.89 -15.85
C ASN A 514 6.24 -2.37 -16.87
N THR A 515 7.52 -2.33 -16.50
CA THR A 515 8.57 -1.75 -17.34
C THR A 515 9.85 -2.57 -17.31
N ILE A 516 10.64 -2.47 -18.38
CA ILE A 516 12.04 -2.89 -18.38
C ILE A 516 12.86 -1.62 -18.55
N LEU A 517 13.61 -1.26 -17.52
CA LEU A 517 14.38 -0.03 -17.46
C LEU A 517 15.82 -0.34 -17.86
N LEU A 518 16.25 0.14 -19.03
CA LEU A 518 17.62 -0.08 -19.51
C LEU A 518 18.57 0.93 -18.85
N VAL A 519 19.74 0.46 -18.43
CA VAL A 519 20.80 1.28 -17.86
C VAL A 519 22.15 0.79 -18.39
N PRO A 520 23.13 1.68 -18.67
CA PRO A 520 24.47 1.24 -19.04
C PRO A 520 25.00 0.28 -17.99
N ASN A 521 25.56 -0.84 -18.42
CA ASN A 521 26.14 -1.77 -17.47
C ASN A 521 27.50 -1.24 -17.01
N PRO A 522 27.67 -0.91 -15.71
CA PRO A 522 28.93 -0.37 -15.19
C PRO A 522 30.06 -1.41 -15.10
N ARG A 523 29.81 -2.67 -15.52
CA ARG A 523 30.74 -3.80 -15.39
C ARG A 523 30.98 -4.60 -16.66
#